data_AF-A0A9D4N1J0-F1
#
_entry.id   AF-A0A9D4N1J0-F1
#
_cell.length_a   1.000
_cell.length_b   1.000
_cell.length_c   1.000
_cell.angle_alpha   90.00
_cell.angle_beta   90.00
_cell.angle_gamma   90.00
#
_symmetry.space_group_name_H-M   'P 1'
#
loop_
_entity.id
_entity.type
_entity.pdbx_description
1 polymer ?
#
loop_
_entity_poly.entity_id
_entity_poly.type
_entity_poly.pdbx_seq_one_letter_code
_entity_poly.pdbx_strand_id
1 'polypeptide(L)'
;MKSVPNSKKGLAGAFRKIIELEGKITALATGEPCPSFAPWPAPEATGGGVVIPCDYIITCAENDFNIISDAIDSMLEKEAMEIQKM
;
A
#
# COMPACT_ATOMS: atom_id res chain seq x y z
N MET A 1 -4.68 23.55 -10.52
CA MET A 1 -4.33 22.74 -9.33
C MET A 1 -3.72 21.45 -9.81
N LYS A 2 -2.43 21.19 -9.54
CA LYS A 2 -1.80 19.89 -9.84
C LYS A 2 -2.25 18.91 -8.76
N SER A 3 -2.89 17.81 -9.14
CA SER A 3 -3.29 16.78 -8.19
C SER A 3 -2.03 16.12 -7.61
N VAL A 4 -1.88 16.20 -6.29
CA VAL A 4 -0.83 15.44 -5.59
C VAL A 4 -1.28 13.97 -5.60
N PRO A 5 -0.41 13.00 -5.94
CA PRO A 5 -0.77 11.59 -5.95
C PRO A 5 -1.18 11.17 -4.55
N ASN A 6 -2.41 10.68 -4.42
CA ASN A 6 -2.92 10.13 -3.19
C ASN A 6 -2.12 8.84 -2.91
N SER A 7 -1.35 8.80 -1.83
CA SER A 7 -0.41 7.72 -1.45
C SER A 7 -1.04 6.32 -1.32
N LYS A 8 -2.38 6.23 -1.24
CA LYS A 8 -3.13 4.96 -1.36
C LYS A 8 -3.26 4.42 -2.79
N LYS A 9 -2.82 5.15 -3.82
CA LYS A 9 -2.93 4.71 -5.23
C LYS A 9 -1.79 3.80 -5.70
N GLY A 10 -0.63 3.79 -5.02
CA GLY A 10 0.53 3.01 -5.47
C GLY A 10 0.24 1.52 -5.56
N LEU A 11 -0.37 0.95 -4.52
CA LEU A 11 -0.71 -0.47 -4.48
C LEU A 11 -2.09 -0.81 -5.02
N ALA A 12 -3.00 0.16 -5.14
CA ALA A 12 -4.40 -0.14 -5.52
C ALA A 12 -4.51 -0.85 -6.88
N GLY A 13 -3.71 -0.43 -7.87
CA GLY A 13 -3.67 -1.08 -9.18
C GLY A 13 -3.08 -2.50 -9.10
N ALA A 14 -1.99 -2.67 -8.35
CA ALA A 14 -1.33 -3.95 -8.16
C ALA A 14 -2.23 -4.94 -7.41
N PHE A 15 -2.89 -4.49 -6.35
CA PHE A 15 -3.85 -5.27 -5.58
C PHE A 15 -5.03 -5.72 -6.44
N ARG A 16 -5.57 -4.81 -7.25
CA ARG A 16 -6.64 -5.14 -8.19
C ARG A 16 -6.22 -6.24 -9.15
N LYS A 17 -5.01 -6.13 -9.72
CA LYS A 17 -4.46 -7.12 -10.64
C LYS A 17 -4.25 -8.49 -9.98
N ILE A 18 -3.74 -8.52 -8.75
CA ILE A 18 -3.58 -9.79 -8.00
C ILE A 18 -4.94 -10.46 -7.77
N ILE A 19 -5.98 -9.70 -7.41
CA ILE A 19 -7.34 -10.25 -7.23
C ILE A 19 -7.90 -10.81 -8.55
N GLU A 20 -7.63 -10.15 -9.68
CA GLU A 20 -8.04 -10.61 -11.02
C GLU A 20 -7.32 -11.90 -11.46
N LEU A 21 -6.12 -12.14 -10.92
CA LEU A 21 -5.33 -13.37 -11.11
C LEU A 21 -5.65 -14.44 -10.05
N GLU A 22 -6.81 -14.36 -9.40
CA GLU A 22 -7.26 -15.28 -8.34
C GLU A 22 -6.38 -15.30 -7.08
N GLY A 23 -5.49 -14.32 -6.93
CA GLY A 23 -4.74 -14.09 -5.71
C GLY A 23 -5.62 -13.58 -4.57
N LYS A 24 -5.11 -13.69 -3.34
CA LYS A 24 -5.79 -13.26 -2.12
C LYS A 24 -4.99 -12.18 -1.41
N ILE A 25 -5.67 -11.13 -0.97
CA ILE A 25 -5.09 -10.06 -0.18
C ILE A 25 -5.88 -9.95 1.11
N THR A 26 -5.19 -10.00 2.24
CA THR A 26 -5.75 -9.77 3.57
C THR A 26 -4.92 -8.71 4.27
N ALA A 27 -5.54 -7.99 5.20
CA ALA A 27 -4.88 -6.98 6.00
C ALA A 27 -5.14 -7.27 7.48
N LEU A 28 -4.08 -7.18 8.30
CA LEU A 28 -4.17 -7.26 9.75
C LEU A 28 -3.85 -5.89 10.33
N ALA A 29 -4.77 -5.29 11.09
CA ALA A 29 -4.49 -4.05 11.78
C ALA A 29 -3.41 -4.28 12.85
N THR A 30 -2.39 -3.43 12.89
CA THR A 30 -1.25 -3.52 13.82
C THR A 30 -1.27 -2.42 14.88
N GLY A 31 -2.24 -1.51 14.82
CA GLY A 31 -2.40 -0.44 15.79
C GLY A 31 -3.75 0.24 15.72
N GLU A 32 -3.93 1.22 16.60
CA GLU A 32 -5.11 2.08 16.65
C GLU A 32 -5.13 3.09 15.50
N PRO A 33 -6.32 3.60 15.10
CA PRO A 33 -6.41 4.72 14.19
C PRO A 33 -5.57 5.91 14.67
N CYS A 34 -4.68 6.40 13.82
CA CYS A 34 -3.78 7.51 14.12
C CYS A 34 -3.75 8.54 12.98
N PRO A 35 -3.30 9.78 13.23
CA PRO A 35 -3.10 10.74 12.15
C PRO A 35 -2.07 10.22 11.13
N SER A 36 -2.25 10.57 9.86
CA SER A 36 -1.26 10.27 8.83
C SER A 36 0.09 10.89 9.16
N PHE A 37 1.16 10.13 8.90
CA PHE A 37 2.55 10.49 9.17
C PHE A 37 3.38 10.35 7.90
N ALA A 38 4.55 10.99 7.84
CA ALA A 38 5.42 10.92 6.67
C ALA A 38 5.79 9.45 6.35
N PRO A 39 5.82 9.03 5.08
CA PRO A 39 5.73 9.82 3.84
C PRO A 39 4.31 10.14 3.34
N TRP A 40 3.26 9.70 4.04
CA TRP A 40 1.88 10.08 3.70
C TRP A 40 1.64 11.57 3.97
N PRO A 41 0.73 12.23 3.23
CA PRO A 41 0.44 13.64 3.45
C PRO A 41 0.00 13.92 4.90
N ALA A 42 0.33 15.11 5.41
CA ALA A 42 -0.13 15.55 6.73
C ALA A 42 -1.66 15.51 6.85
N PRO A 43 -2.24 15.34 8.05
CA PRO A 43 -3.68 15.13 8.22
C PRO A 43 -4.58 16.19 7.55
N GLU A 44 -4.09 17.43 7.48
CA GLU A 44 -4.80 18.58 6.91
C GLU A 44 -4.61 18.72 5.39
N ALA A 45 -3.65 17.99 4.81
CA ALA A 45 -3.34 18.02 3.40
C ALA A 45 -4.24 17.08 2.59
N THR A 46 -4.42 17.37 1.30
CA THR A 46 -5.17 16.48 0.40
C THR A 46 -4.53 15.10 0.33
N GLY A 47 -5.30 14.06 0.70
CA GLY A 47 -4.82 12.68 0.76
C GLY A 47 -4.30 12.24 2.13
N GLY A 48 -4.16 13.17 3.08
CA GLY A 48 -3.93 12.88 4.50
C GLY A 48 -5.23 12.59 5.25
N GLY A 49 -5.11 12.33 6.54
CA GLY A 49 -6.25 12.18 7.45
C GLY A 49 -5.93 11.21 8.59
N VAL A 50 -6.87 10.30 8.86
CA VAL A 50 -6.66 9.20 9.82
C VAL A 50 -6.32 7.93 9.05
N VAL A 51 -5.29 7.23 9.50
CA VAL A 51 -4.82 5.94 8.97
C VAL A 51 -4.89 4.88 10.07
N ILE A 52 -5.00 3.62 9.66
CA ILE A 52 -4.88 2.47 10.56
C ILE A 52 -3.65 1.69 10.08
N PRO A 53 -2.58 1.61 10.89
CA PRO A 53 -1.43 0.78 10.56
C PRO A 53 -1.86 -0.67 10.34
N CYS A 54 -1.35 -1.31 9.30
CA CYS A 54 -1.67 -2.70 9.00
C CYS A 54 -0.57 -3.42 8.24
N ASP A 55 -0.55 -4.74 8.39
CA ASP A 55 0.26 -5.65 7.60
C ASP A 55 -0.60 -6.26 6.50
N TYR A 56 -0.12 -6.19 5.26
CA TYR A 56 -0.76 -6.87 4.14
C TYR A 56 -0.16 -8.26 3.96
N ILE A 57 -1.01 -9.27 3.99
CA ILE A 57 -0.66 -10.65 3.64
C ILE A 57 -1.24 -10.93 2.27
N ILE A 58 -0.35 -11.13 1.29
CA ILE A 58 -0.68 -11.34 -0.11
C ILE A 58 -0.30 -12.77 -0.50
N THR A 59 -1.27 -13.53 -1.00
CA THR A 59 -1.07 -14.87 -1.55
C THR A 59 -1.31 -14.80 -3.05
N CYS A 60 -0.30 -15.10 -3.85
CA CYS A 60 -0.36 -15.10 -5.31
C CYS A 60 0.57 -16.18 -5.88
N ALA A 61 0.47 -16.45 -7.18
CA ALA A 61 1.42 -17.32 -7.85
C ALA A 61 2.81 -16.67 -7.85
N GLU A 62 3.87 -17.48 -7.86
CA GLU A 62 5.26 -17.00 -7.81
C GLU A 62 5.57 -15.99 -8.93
N ASN A 63 5.02 -16.23 -10.13
CA ASN A 63 5.21 -15.37 -11.30
C ASN A 63 4.54 -13.99 -11.15
N ASP A 64 3.55 -13.86 -10.26
CA ASP A 64 2.77 -12.63 -10.05
C ASP A 64 3.36 -11.77 -8.94
N PHE A 65 4.32 -12.29 -8.16
CA PHE A 65 4.98 -11.55 -7.07
C PHE A 65 5.60 -10.23 -7.56
N ASN A 66 6.16 -10.24 -8.77
CA ASN A 66 6.79 -9.05 -9.37
C ASN A 66 5.79 -7.90 -9.55
N ILE A 67 4.49 -8.18 -9.71
CA ILE A 67 3.46 -7.14 -9.82
C ILE A 67 3.41 -6.27 -8.56
N ILE A 68 3.53 -6.90 -7.38
CA ILE A 68 3.56 -6.20 -6.10
C ILE A 68 4.93 -5.55 -5.88
N SER A 69 6.01 -6.28 -6.15
CA SER A 69 7.38 -5.76 -5.98
C SER A 69 7.61 -4.49 -6.80
N ASP A 70 7.28 -4.53 -8.10
CA ASP A 70 7.44 -3.40 -9.01
C ASP A 70 6.56 -2.21 -8.57
N ALA A 71 5.35 -2.49 -8.08
CA ALA A 71 4.46 -1.45 -7.57
C ALA A 71 5.05 -0.77 -6.34
N ILE A 72 5.60 -1.52 -5.38
CA ILE A 72 6.25 -0.95 -4.19
C ILE A 72 7.50 -0.16 -4.58
N ASP A 73 8.33 -0.68 -5.48
CA ASP A 73 9.55 0.02 -5.92
C ASP A 73 9.26 1.36 -6.60
N SER A 74 8.09 1.48 -7.24
CA SER A 74 7.62 2.71 -7.87
C SER A 74 7.02 3.73 -6.90
N MET A 75 6.79 3.36 -5.63
CA MET A 75 6.20 4.23 -4.63
C MET A 75 7.27 5.10 -3.95
N LEU A 76 6.91 6.36 -3.70
CA LEU A 76 7.73 7.25 -2.87
C LEU A 76 7.74 6.79 -1.41
N GLU A 77 6.69 6.08 -1.01
CA GLU A 77 6.43 5.66 0.35
C GLU A 77 7.11 4.33 0.74
N LYS A 78 7.87 3.71 -0.18
CA LYS A 78 8.46 2.39 0.01
C LYS A 78 9.35 2.27 1.25
N GLU A 79 10.01 3.35 1.65
CA GLU A 79 10.89 3.39 2.83
C GLU A 79 10.12 3.25 4.15
N ALA A 80 8.81 3.51 4.14
CA ALA A 80 7.93 3.32 5.29
C ALA A 80 7.21 1.96 5.27
N MET A 81 7.57 1.07 4.34
CA MET A 81 7.05 -0.28 4.23
C MET A 81 8.16 -1.30 4.48
N GLU A 82 7.83 -2.38 5.20
CA GLU A 82 8.69 -3.56 5.31
C GLU A 82 8.10 -4.68 4.46
N ILE A 83 8.89 -5.26 3.55
CA ILE A 83 8.47 -6.39 2.72
C ILE A 83 9.17 -7.65 3.23
N GLN A 84 8.38 -8.65 3.59
CA GLN A 84 8.88 -9.97 3.96
C GLN A 84 8.38 -11.01 2.95
N LYS A 85 9.31 -11.74 2.33
CA LYS A 85 8.99 -12.89 1.47
C LYS A 85 8.97 -14.14 2.35
N MET A 86 7.81 -14.79 2.45
CA MET A 86 7.68 -16.12 3.08
C MET A 86 7.95 -17.23 2.08
#